data_AF-A0A369RNF6-F1
#
_entry.id   AF-A0A369RNF6-F1
#
_cell.length_a   1.000
_cell.length_b   1.000
_cell.length_c   1.000
_cell.angle_alpha   90.00
_cell.angle_beta   90.00
_cell.angle_gamma   90.00
#
_symmetry.space_group_name_H-M   'P 1'
#
loop_
_entity.id
_entity.type
_entity.pdbx_description
1 polymer ?
#
loop_
_entity_poly.entity_id
_entity_poly.type
_entity_poly.pdbx_seq_one_letter_code
_entity_poly.pdbx_strand_id
1 'polypeptide(L)'
;MLHHIVCKCTTFILSMSFTVSILCLAALAIDRYYIMLDNQIYKPSLKGNRRIKIVIVLIWIYAAATNSPQLHLLQVTADGTCDIYYYGDNYNLPYFVAVLILNFCLPVLVMIVTYRKIILRLKVTVVNSHLDSSASSYRDNFQVYRRRTISTIKMIVVASVVYMITSFPVPIIMVAAAAKKMTIAELRQNVHPVLSSLITVGLAISVLCCIQNPIIYLIFNSALRDALPKWCCCCKSCSKYEDEGNTIIIQVSTQKQNFPSTKV
;
A
#
# COMPACT_ATOMS: atom_id res chain seq x y z
N MET A 1 31.75 12.85 13.32
CA MET A 1 30.64 12.36 14.17
C MET A 1 29.27 12.52 13.49
N LEU A 2 28.84 13.74 13.15
CA LEU A 2 27.52 14.00 12.52
C LEU A 2 27.28 13.17 11.25
N HIS A 3 28.28 13.09 10.36
CA HIS A 3 28.20 12.33 9.11
C HIS A 3 27.89 10.84 9.32
N HIS A 4 28.49 10.20 10.35
CA HIS A 4 28.23 8.80 10.67
C HIS A 4 26.81 8.58 11.21
N ILE A 5 26.32 9.50 12.05
CA ILE A 5 24.96 9.44 12.60
C ILE A 5 23.94 9.58 11.47
N VAL A 6 24.11 10.58 10.60
CA VAL A 6 23.21 10.83 9.46
C VAL A 6 23.20 9.64 8.49
N CYS A 7 24.37 9.05 8.18
CA CYS A 7 24.47 7.85 7.35
C CYS A 7 23.67 6.68 7.93
N LYS A 8 23.91 6.32 9.20
CA LYS A 8 23.22 5.19 9.85
C LYS A 8 21.72 5.42 9.95
N CYS A 9 21.31 6.60 10.43
CA CYS A 9 19.90 6.92 10.63
C CYS A 9 19.14 6.99 9.30
N THR A 10 19.71 7.61 8.27
CA THR A 10 19.06 7.74 6.96
C THR A 10 18.80 6.36 6.35
N THR A 11 19.82 5.51 6.27
CA THR A 11 19.67 4.18 5.67
C THR A 11 18.72 3.31 6.49
N PHE A 12 18.80 3.36 7.82
CA PHE A 12 17.86 2.64 8.69
C PHE A 12 16.41 3.09 8.48
N ILE A 13 16.15 4.40 8.45
CA ILE A 13 14.81 4.97 8.24
C ILE A 13 14.29 4.58 6.85
N LEU A 14 15.14 4.60 5.82
CA LEU A 14 14.75 4.16 4.47
C LEU A 14 14.34 2.69 4.47
N SER A 15 15.20 1.79 4.93
CA SER A 15 14.91 0.34 4.98
C SER A 15 13.66 0.01 5.81
N MET A 16 13.48 0.71 6.94
CA MET A 16 12.30 0.61 7.77
C MET A 16 11.05 1.09 7.02
N SER A 17 11.13 2.22 6.32
CA SER A 17 10.01 2.78 5.53
C SER A 17 9.61 1.86 4.37
N PHE A 18 10.58 1.20 3.73
CA PHE A 18 10.30 0.16 2.74
C PHE A 18 9.50 -1.00 3.36
N THR A 19 9.97 -1.51 4.49
CA THR A 19 9.31 -2.62 5.21
C THR A 19 7.91 -2.24 5.69
N VAL A 20 7.71 -1.02 6.20
CA VAL A 20 6.39 -0.51 6.60
C VAL A 20 5.46 -0.43 5.39
N SER A 21 5.93 0.09 4.25
CA SER A 21 5.11 0.28 3.07
C SER A 21 4.56 -1.05 2.52
N ILE A 22 5.43 -2.07 2.39
CA ILE A 22 4.99 -3.38 1.86
C ILE A 22 4.05 -4.11 2.82
N LEU A 23 4.28 -4.01 4.13
CA LEU A 23 3.38 -4.59 5.14
C LEU A 23 2.04 -3.85 5.20
N CYS A 24 2.04 -2.53 5.04
CA CYS A 24 0.82 -1.75 4.90
C CYS A 24 0.00 -2.15 3.66
N LEU A 25 0.65 -2.38 2.52
CA LEU A 25 0.00 -2.87 1.30
C LEU A 25 -0.61 -4.27 1.51
N ALA A 26 0.12 -5.17 2.18
CA ALA A 26 -0.40 -6.49 2.54
C ALA A 26 -1.60 -6.40 3.52
N ALA A 27 -1.50 -5.57 4.55
CA ALA A 27 -2.58 -5.33 5.50
C ALA A 27 -3.82 -4.71 4.83
N LEU A 28 -3.62 -3.76 3.91
CA LEU A 28 -4.69 -3.18 3.08
C LEU A 28 -5.36 -4.24 2.21
N ALA A 29 -4.60 -5.15 1.60
CA ALA A 29 -5.18 -6.25 0.82
C ALA A 29 -6.06 -7.15 1.69
N ILE A 30 -5.58 -7.52 2.89
CA ILE A 30 -6.31 -8.35 3.85
C ILE A 30 -7.59 -7.65 4.35
N ASP A 31 -7.49 -6.37 4.70
CA ASP A 31 -8.64 -5.56 5.12
C ASP A 31 -9.74 -5.58 4.05
N ARG A 32 -9.37 -5.37 2.79
CA ARG A 32 -10.32 -5.45 1.67
C ARG A 32 -10.93 -6.83 1.50
N TYR A 33 -10.16 -7.90 1.73
CA TYR A 33 -10.70 -9.25 1.69
C TYR A 33 -11.75 -9.48 2.78
N TYR A 34 -11.50 -9.05 4.02
CA TYR A 34 -12.48 -9.17 5.10
C TYR A 34 -13.74 -8.33 4.86
N ILE A 35 -13.59 -7.11 4.34
CA ILE A 35 -14.73 -6.27 3.95
C ILE A 35 -15.60 -6.97 2.88
N MET A 36 -14.99 -7.74 1.95
CA MET A 36 -15.74 -8.53 0.98
C MET A 36 -16.41 -9.78 1.58
N LEU A 37 -15.88 -10.34 2.66
CA LEU A 37 -16.50 -11.48 3.34
C LEU A 37 -17.74 -11.07 4.13
N ASP A 38 -17.65 -9.95 4.83
CA ASP A 38 -18.64 -9.56 5.85
C ASP A 38 -19.94 -9.03 5.23
N ASN A 39 -20.00 -8.77 3.90
CA ASN A 39 -21.13 -8.17 3.18
C ASN A 39 -21.70 -6.87 3.78
N GLN A 40 -21.10 -6.36 4.86
CA GLN A 40 -21.70 -5.36 5.70
C GLN A 40 -21.25 -3.98 5.21
N ILE A 41 -22.25 -3.14 4.96
CA ILE A 41 -22.12 -1.69 4.83
C ILE A 41 -21.22 -1.24 5.99
N TYR A 42 -20.00 -0.80 5.67
CA TYR A 42 -19.02 -0.35 6.64
C TYR A 42 -19.63 0.78 7.48
N LYS A 43 -20.18 0.45 8.65
CA LYS A 43 -20.38 1.45 9.70
C LYS A 43 -19.02 1.62 10.33
N PRO A 44 -18.39 2.82 10.27
CA PRO A 44 -17.14 3.07 10.97
C PRO A 44 -17.36 2.84 12.46
N SER A 45 -17.01 1.64 12.93
CA SER A 45 -17.11 1.28 14.33
C SER A 45 -15.84 1.72 15.03
N LEU A 46 -15.96 2.26 16.23
CA LEU A 46 -14.82 2.58 17.11
C LEU A 46 -13.87 1.37 17.26
N LYS A 47 -14.40 0.14 17.24
CA LYS A 47 -13.61 -1.10 17.27
C LYS A 47 -12.75 -1.30 16.01
N GLY A 48 -13.25 -0.91 14.83
CA GLY A 48 -12.51 -0.97 13.56
C GLY A 48 -11.31 0.00 13.56
N ASN A 49 -11.53 1.25 13.97
CA ASN A 49 -10.48 2.25 14.06
C ASN A 49 -9.37 1.84 15.05
N ARG A 50 -9.73 1.23 16.19
CA ARG A 50 -8.76 0.71 17.16
C ARG A 50 -7.92 -0.43 16.57
N ARG A 51 -8.54 -1.37 15.85
CA ARG A 51 -7.83 -2.49 15.19
C ARG A 51 -6.82 -1.99 14.18
N ILE A 52 -7.19 -1.03 13.31
CA ILE A 52 -6.29 -0.45 12.32
C ILE A 52 -5.08 0.21 12.99
N LYS A 53 -5.30 1.00 14.06
CA LYS A 53 -4.20 1.63 14.82
C LYS A 53 -3.24 0.60 15.41
N ILE A 54 -3.76 -0.49 16.00
CA ILE A 54 -2.93 -1.56 16.55
C ILE A 54 -2.10 -2.22 15.44
N VAL A 55 -2.71 -2.55 14.30
CA VAL A 55 -2.01 -3.15 13.16
C VAL A 55 -0.87 -2.24 12.67
N ILE A 56 -1.11 -0.94 12.53
CA ILE A 56 -0.08 0.02 12.13
C ILE A 56 1.07 0.03 13.14
N VAL A 57 0.79 0.13 14.44
CA VAL A 57 1.84 0.12 15.48
C VAL A 57 2.67 -1.16 15.43
N LEU A 58 2.03 -2.33 15.26
CA LEU A 58 2.73 -3.60 15.13
C LEU A 58 3.63 -3.65 13.89
N ILE A 59 3.17 -3.11 12.76
CA ILE A 59 3.98 -3.01 11.53
C ILE A 59 5.24 -2.16 11.78
N TRP A 60 5.10 -1.02 12.45
CA TRP A 60 6.24 -0.15 12.78
C TRP A 60 7.25 -0.84 13.71
N ILE A 61 6.77 -1.52 14.76
CA ILE A 61 7.64 -2.28 15.69
C ILE A 61 8.38 -3.40 14.95
N TYR A 62 7.66 -4.17 14.13
CA TYR A 62 8.25 -5.25 13.34
C TYR A 62 9.31 -4.71 12.35
N ALA A 63 9.00 -3.61 11.65
CA ALA A 63 9.92 -3.00 10.71
C ALA A 63 11.19 -2.47 11.40
N ALA A 64 11.04 -1.85 12.58
CA ALA A 64 12.18 -1.41 13.38
C ALA A 64 13.04 -2.61 13.83
N ALA A 65 12.41 -3.67 14.33
CA ALA A 65 13.10 -4.85 14.83
C ALA A 65 13.92 -5.55 13.73
N THR A 66 13.31 -5.83 12.58
CA THR A 66 13.97 -6.55 11.47
C THR A 66 15.09 -5.74 10.80
N ASN A 67 14.99 -4.41 10.77
CA ASN A 67 16.01 -3.54 10.19
C ASN A 67 17.05 -3.03 11.20
N SER A 68 16.83 -3.22 12.51
CA SER A 68 17.76 -2.76 13.56
C SER A 68 19.20 -3.24 13.40
N PRO A 69 19.50 -4.48 12.91
CA PRO A 69 20.88 -4.90 12.72
C PRO A 69 21.67 -4.02 11.74
N GLN A 70 20.99 -3.33 10.81
CA GLN A 70 21.65 -2.42 9.86
C GLN A 70 22.36 -1.26 10.57
N LEU A 71 21.84 -0.77 11.70
CA LEU A 71 22.47 0.31 12.47
C LEU A 71 23.89 -0.07 12.96
N HIS A 72 24.11 -1.36 13.21
CA HIS A 72 25.41 -1.90 13.59
C HIS A 72 26.30 -2.18 12.37
N LEU A 73 25.73 -2.68 11.28
CA LEU A 73 26.46 -3.07 10.06
C LEU A 73 26.92 -1.89 9.18
N LEU A 74 26.18 -0.77 9.20
CA LEU A 74 26.48 0.43 8.41
C LEU A 74 27.67 1.20 8.99
N GLN A 75 28.62 1.58 8.14
CA GLN A 75 29.70 2.50 8.47
C GLN A 75 29.94 3.51 7.33
N VAL A 76 30.69 4.56 7.63
CA VAL A 76 31.17 5.50 6.61
C VAL A 76 32.51 4.95 6.12
N THR A 77 32.63 4.72 4.83
CA THR A 77 33.88 4.28 4.17
C THR A 77 34.92 5.40 4.16
N ALA A 78 36.18 5.06 3.84
CA ALA A 78 37.26 6.04 3.72
C ALA A 78 36.98 7.15 2.68
N ASP A 79 36.19 6.83 1.65
CA ASP A 79 35.79 7.76 0.59
C ASP A 79 34.59 8.66 0.99
N GLY A 80 34.13 8.55 2.24
CA GLY A 80 32.98 9.32 2.73
C GLY A 80 31.63 8.79 2.26
N THR A 81 31.55 7.58 1.70
CA THR A 81 30.27 6.96 1.32
C THR A 81 29.70 6.15 2.48
N CYS A 82 28.36 6.05 2.56
CA CYS A 82 27.67 5.25 3.56
C CYS A 82 27.47 3.83 3.01
N ASP A 83 28.21 2.85 3.51
CA ASP A 83 28.17 1.48 3.00
C ASP A 83 28.33 0.45 4.13
N ILE A 84 28.03 -0.81 3.84
CA ILE A 84 28.15 -1.90 4.82
C ILE A 84 29.61 -2.36 4.87
N TYR A 85 30.32 -2.03 5.96
CA TYR A 85 31.77 -2.19 6.08
C TYR A 85 32.21 -3.58 6.55
N TYR A 86 31.35 -4.34 7.23
CA TYR A 86 31.77 -5.59 7.87
C TYR A 86 30.86 -6.76 7.49
N TYR A 87 31.34 -7.62 6.59
CA TYR A 87 30.85 -8.98 6.39
C TYR A 87 31.60 -9.90 7.35
N GLY A 88 31.10 -10.04 8.58
CA GLY A 88 31.44 -11.24 9.34
C GLY A 88 31.02 -12.43 8.49
N ASP A 89 31.95 -13.35 8.20
CA ASP A 89 31.84 -14.34 7.11
C ASP A 89 30.53 -15.15 7.10
N ASN A 90 29.85 -15.24 8.24
CA ASN A 90 28.64 -16.05 8.44
C ASN A 90 27.37 -15.25 8.82
N TYR A 91 27.42 -13.92 8.98
CA TYR A 91 26.27 -13.15 9.52
C TYR A 91 25.45 -12.41 8.45
N ASN A 92 26.10 -11.73 7.51
CA ASN A 92 25.42 -10.80 6.61
C ASN A 92 24.55 -11.49 5.56
N LEU A 93 25.06 -12.54 4.92
CA LEU A 93 24.30 -13.28 3.92
C LEU A 93 23.00 -13.88 4.50
N PRO A 94 23.03 -14.65 5.62
CA PRO A 94 21.78 -15.15 6.19
C PRO A 94 20.87 -14.03 6.68
N TYR A 95 21.42 -12.92 7.19
CA TYR A 95 20.62 -11.74 7.56
C TYR A 95 19.87 -11.15 6.36
N PHE A 96 20.56 -10.81 5.26
CA PHE A 96 19.92 -10.19 4.09
C PHE A 96 18.99 -11.15 3.35
N VAL A 97 19.29 -12.45 3.34
CA VAL A 97 18.37 -13.48 2.83
C VAL A 97 17.12 -13.56 3.72
N ALA A 98 17.27 -13.56 5.04
CA ALA A 98 16.12 -13.54 5.96
C ALA A 98 15.28 -12.27 5.76
N VAL A 99 15.89 -11.10 5.61
CA VAL A 99 15.20 -9.84 5.31
C VAL A 99 14.46 -9.92 3.96
N LEU A 100 15.09 -10.45 2.90
CA LEU A 100 14.42 -10.65 1.61
C LEU A 100 13.19 -11.55 1.76
N ILE A 101 13.31 -12.66 2.48
CA ILE A 101 12.20 -13.60 2.66
C ILE A 101 11.08 -12.98 3.51
N LEU A 102 11.42 -12.47 4.68
CA LEU A 102 10.46 -12.01 5.68
C LEU A 102 9.83 -10.66 5.30
N ASN A 103 10.61 -9.74 4.74
CA ASN A 103 10.14 -8.39 4.45
C ASN A 103 9.71 -8.19 2.99
N PHE A 104 10.03 -9.13 2.08
CA PHE A 104 9.58 -9.03 0.68
C PHE A 104 8.75 -10.24 0.24
N CYS A 105 9.33 -11.45 0.21
CA CYS A 105 8.65 -12.62 -0.35
C CYS A 105 7.36 -12.99 0.39
N LEU A 106 7.37 -12.97 1.73
CA LEU A 106 6.21 -13.32 2.54
C LEU A 106 5.05 -12.31 2.38
N PRO A 107 5.26 -10.99 2.49
CA PRO A 107 4.24 -10.00 2.17
C PRO A 107 3.68 -10.13 0.74
N VAL A 108 4.54 -10.39 -0.25
CA VAL A 108 4.15 -10.64 -1.65
C VAL A 108 3.23 -11.85 -1.75
N LEU A 109 3.61 -12.97 -1.12
CA LEU A 109 2.80 -14.18 -1.10
C LEU A 109 1.43 -13.93 -0.47
N VAL A 110 1.38 -13.23 0.67
CA VAL A 110 0.15 -12.85 1.35
C VAL A 110 -0.75 -12.02 0.43
N MET A 111 -0.20 -11.02 -0.27
CA MET A 111 -0.94 -10.22 -1.23
C MET A 111 -1.51 -11.07 -2.38
N ILE A 112 -0.69 -11.95 -2.99
CA ILE A 112 -1.13 -12.82 -4.09
C ILE A 112 -2.27 -13.74 -3.65
N VAL A 113 -2.12 -14.41 -2.50
CA VAL A 113 -3.17 -15.30 -1.96
C VAL A 113 -4.45 -14.52 -1.69
N THR A 114 -4.33 -13.33 -1.12
CA THR A 114 -5.48 -12.47 -0.79
C THR A 114 -6.21 -12.01 -2.04
N TYR A 115 -5.50 -11.55 -3.07
CA TYR A 115 -6.10 -11.15 -4.34
C TYR A 115 -6.74 -12.33 -5.08
N ARG A 116 -6.13 -13.52 -5.05
CA ARG A 116 -6.76 -14.74 -5.59
C ARG A 116 -8.10 -15.03 -4.90
N LYS A 117 -8.13 -15.00 -3.56
CA LYS A 117 -9.37 -15.20 -2.79
C LYS A 117 -10.44 -14.16 -3.11
N ILE A 118 -10.06 -12.90 -3.26
CA ILE A 118 -10.94 -11.80 -3.69
C ILE A 118 -11.55 -12.08 -5.07
N ILE A 119 -10.73 -12.47 -6.06
CA ILE A 119 -11.20 -12.75 -7.43
C ILE A 119 -12.18 -13.92 -7.44
N LEU A 120 -11.87 -15.01 -6.71
CA LEU A 120 -12.75 -16.17 -6.61
C LEU A 120 -14.10 -15.79 -5.99
N ARG A 121 -14.09 -15.04 -4.88
CA ARG A 121 -15.31 -14.58 -4.22
C ARG A 121 -16.15 -13.70 -5.14
N LEU A 122 -15.50 -12.79 -5.87
CA LEU A 122 -16.18 -11.91 -6.81
C LEU A 122 -16.90 -12.70 -7.92
N LYS A 123 -16.29 -13.77 -8.44
CA LYS A 123 -16.90 -14.66 -9.44
C LYS A 123 -18.13 -15.38 -8.88
N VAL A 124 -18.03 -15.95 -7.69
CA VAL A 124 -19.15 -16.64 -7.03
C VAL A 124 -20.33 -15.69 -6.79
N THR A 125 -20.07 -14.48 -6.30
CA THR A 125 -21.12 -13.49 -6.05
C THR A 125 -21.84 -13.05 -7.34
N VAL A 126 -21.16 -12.98 -8.49
CA VAL A 126 -21.80 -12.70 -9.78
C VAL A 126 -22.79 -13.79 -10.14
N VAL A 127 -22.34 -15.04 -10.10
CA VAL A 127 -23.16 -16.21 -10.49
C VAL A 127 -24.43 -16.25 -9.64
N ASN A 128 -24.30 -16.11 -8.33
CA ASN A 128 -25.45 -16.14 -7.42
C ASN A 128 -26.40 -14.94 -7.65
N SER A 129 -25.87 -13.75 -7.96
CA SER A 129 -26.70 -12.57 -8.19
C SER A 129 -27.57 -12.66 -9.46
N HIS A 130 -27.20 -13.48 -10.45
CA HIS A 130 -28.03 -13.70 -11.63
C HIS A 130 -29.25 -14.60 -11.34
N LEU A 131 -29.21 -15.39 -10.26
CA LEU A 131 -30.28 -16.33 -9.90
C LEU A 131 -31.41 -15.67 -9.08
N ASP A 132 -31.10 -14.65 -8.26
CA ASP A 132 -32.08 -14.02 -7.35
C ASP A 132 -32.81 -12.80 -7.96
N SER A 133 -33.82 -13.02 -8.80
CA SER A 133 -34.53 -12.00 -9.63
C SER A 133 -35.53 -11.07 -8.90
N SER A 134 -35.67 -11.10 -7.58
CA SER A 134 -36.88 -10.60 -6.89
C SER A 134 -36.81 -9.26 -6.14
N ALA A 135 -35.69 -8.50 -6.15
CA ALA A 135 -35.65 -7.17 -5.48
C ALA A 135 -34.76 -6.12 -6.20
N SER A 136 -35.39 -5.20 -6.94
CA SER A 136 -34.70 -4.21 -7.79
C SER A 136 -33.94 -3.13 -7.01
N SER A 137 -34.50 -2.58 -5.93
CA SER A 137 -33.90 -1.43 -5.21
C SER A 137 -32.70 -1.81 -4.31
N TYR A 138 -32.67 -3.06 -3.80
CA TYR A 138 -31.51 -3.59 -3.08
C TYR A 138 -30.35 -3.92 -4.04
N ARG A 139 -30.67 -4.39 -5.26
CA ARG A 139 -29.68 -4.68 -6.30
C ARG A 139 -28.89 -3.45 -6.73
N ASP A 140 -29.52 -2.28 -6.87
CA ASP A 140 -28.81 -1.06 -7.29
C ASP A 140 -27.79 -0.58 -6.25
N ASN A 141 -28.19 -0.49 -4.98
CA ASN A 141 -27.28 -0.12 -3.89
C ASN A 141 -26.12 -1.12 -3.72
N PHE A 142 -26.42 -2.42 -3.83
CA PHE A 142 -25.42 -3.49 -3.76
C PHE A 142 -24.43 -3.43 -4.94
N GLN A 143 -24.92 -3.17 -6.16
CA GLN A 143 -24.06 -3.01 -7.33
C GLN A 143 -23.15 -1.78 -7.22
N VAL A 144 -23.66 -0.65 -6.74
CA VAL A 144 -22.85 0.57 -6.53
C VAL A 144 -21.76 0.33 -5.48
N TYR A 145 -22.09 -0.28 -4.33
CA TYR A 145 -21.11 -0.64 -3.30
C TYR A 145 -20.03 -1.59 -3.84
N ARG A 146 -20.45 -2.60 -4.60
CA ARG A 146 -19.55 -3.56 -5.22
C ARG A 146 -18.62 -2.90 -6.24
N ARG A 147 -19.11 -2.02 -7.11
CA ARG A 147 -18.29 -1.27 -8.07
C ARG A 147 -17.23 -0.42 -7.36
N ARG A 148 -17.60 0.29 -6.29
CA ARG A 148 -16.66 1.06 -5.46
C ARG A 148 -15.57 0.17 -4.86
N THR A 149 -15.96 -0.95 -4.27
CA THR A 149 -15.04 -1.93 -3.66
C THR A 149 -14.05 -2.50 -4.68
N ILE A 150 -14.53 -2.88 -5.87
CA ILE A 150 -13.67 -3.39 -6.96
C ILE A 150 -12.69 -2.30 -7.43
N SER A 151 -13.14 -1.05 -7.57
CA SER A 151 -12.28 0.06 -7.95
C SER A 151 -11.15 0.26 -6.92
N THR A 152 -11.48 0.23 -5.63
CA THR A 152 -10.49 0.32 -4.55
C THR A 152 -9.52 -0.86 -4.55
N ILE A 153 -10.00 -2.08 -4.76
CA ILE A 153 -9.13 -3.27 -4.86
C ILE A 153 -8.21 -3.15 -6.06
N LYS A 154 -8.73 -2.76 -7.24
CA LYS A 154 -7.93 -2.54 -8.45
C LYS A 154 -6.81 -1.53 -8.19
N MET A 155 -7.12 -0.42 -7.54
CA MET A 155 -6.12 0.57 -7.09
C MET A 155 -5.05 -0.08 -6.22
N ILE A 156 -5.43 -0.83 -5.18
CA ILE A 156 -4.50 -1.46 -4.24
C ILE A 156 -3.64 -2.53 -4.95
N VAL A 157 -4.19 -3.29 -5.90
CA VAL A 157 -3.43 -4.25 -6.71
C VAL A 157 -2.41 -3.52 -7.58
N VAL A 158 -2.81 -2.46 -8.30
CA VAL A 158 -1.88 -1.65 -9.08
C VAL A 158 -0.79 -1.06 -8.19
N ALA A 159 -1.17 -0.53 -7.01
CA ALA A 159 -0.24 0.00 -6.03
C ALA A 159 0.84 -1.01 -5.65
N SER A 160 0.39 -2.22 -5.32
CA SER A 160 1.23 -3.31 -4.85
C SER A 160 2.15 -3.82 -5.94
N VAL A 161 1.64 -4.01 -7.16
CA VAL A 161 2.46 -4.47 -8.30
C VAL A 161 3.54 -3.45 -8.64
N VAL A 162 3.19 -2.17 -8.75
CA VAL A 162 4.17 -1.12 -9.04
C VAL A 162 5.21 -1.06 -7.92
N TYR A 163 4.78 -1.16 -6.65
CA TYR A 163 5.67 -1.11 -5.50
C TYR A 163 6.65 -2.29 -5.49
N MET A 164 6.17 -3.50 -5.79
CA MET A 164 7.01 -4.70 -5.89
C MET A 164 8.08 -4.54 -6.97
N ILE A 165 7.70 -4.05 -8.15
CA ILE A 165 8.64 -3.88 -9.28
C ILE A 165 9.70 -2.83 -8.94
N THR A 166 9.29 -1.68 -8.39
CA THR A 166 10.21 -0.58 -8.09
C THR A 166 11.10 -0.87 -6.89
N SER A 167 10.62 -1.63 -5.90
CA SER A 167 11.40 -1.96 -4.68
C SER A 167 12.24 -3.23 -4.77
N PHE A 168 11.94 -4.15 -5.71
CA PHE A 168 12.66 -5.43 -5.87
C PHE A 168 14.18 -5.32 -6.07
N PRO A 169 14.74 -4.32 -6.80
CA PRO A 169 16.18 -4.26 -7.03
C PRO A 169 17.00 -4.18 -5.74
N VAL A 170 16.54 -3.44 -4.73
CA VAL A 170 17.27 -3.21 -3.48
C VAL A 170 17.61 -4.52 -2.74
N PRO A 171 16.64 -5.35 -2.31
CA PRO A 171 16.98 -6.56 -1.55
C PRO A 171 17.81 -7.56 -2.38
N ILE A 172 17.65 -7.58 -3.71
CA ILE A 172 18.49 -8.41 -4.59
C ILE A 172 19.94 -7.91 -4.62
N ILE A 173 20.15 -6.61 -4.76
CA ILE A 173 21.49 -5.99 -4.72
C ILE A 173 22.15 -6.24 -3.36
N MET A 174 21.41 -6.11 -2.26
CA MET A 174 21.92 -6.36 -0.90
C MET A 174 22.35 -7.81 -0.71
N VAL A 175 21.55 -8.78 -1.16
CA VAL A 175 21.91 -10.20 -1.12
C VAL A 175 23.09 -10.51 -2.03
N ALA A 176 23.16 -9.92 -3.23
CA ALA A 176 24.27 -10.11 -4.15
C ALA A 176 25.60 -9.56 -3.58
N ALA A 177 25.55 -8.35 -3.01
CA ALA A 177 26.68 -7.74 -2.31
C ALA A 177 27.15 -8.63 -1.14
N ALA A 178 26.21 -9.15 -0.36
CA ALA A 178 26.50 -10.06 0.75
C ALA A 178 27.08 -11.41 0.31
N ALA A 179 26.58 -11.98 -0.79
CA ALA A 179 27.08 -13.23 -1.34
C ALA A 179 28.51 -13.08 -1.90
N LYS A 180 28.83 -11.91 -2.46
CA LYS A 180 30.17 -11.58 -2.97
C LYS A 180 31.11 -11.04 -1.90
N LYS A 181 30.63 -10.81 -0.67
CA LYS A 181 31.38 -10.19 0.43
C LYS A 181 31.96 -8.82 0.03
N MET A 182 31.24 -8.09 -0.81
CA MET A 182 31.64 -6.79 -1.34
C MET A 182 30.65 -5.73 -0.88
N THR A 183 31.10 -4.49 -0.77
CA THR A 183 30.18 -3.36 -0.57
C THR A 183 29.36 -3.10 -1.83
N ILE A 184 28.29 -2.30 -1.75
CA ILE A 184 27.48 -1.97 -2.94
C ILE A 184 28.32 -1.15 -3.93
N ALA A 185 29.17 -0.25 -3.42
CA ALA A 185 30.07 0.54 -4.24
C ALA A 185 31.09 -0.34 -4.98
N GLU A 186 31.71 -1.29 -4.27
CA GLU A 186 32.64 -2.26 -4.86
C GLU A 186 31.95 -3.17 -5.87
N LEU A 187 30.75 -3.67 -5.55
CA LEU A 187 29.97 -4.48 -6.47
C LEU A 187 29.68 -3.73 -7.77
N ARG A 188 29.39 -2.43 -7.71
CA ARG A 188 29.14 -1.59 -8.89
C ARG A 188 30.40 -1.37 -9.73
N GLN A 189 31.58 -1.29 -9.11
CA GLN A 189 32.85 -1.07 -9.81
C GLN A 189 33.46 -2.37 -10.37
N ASN A 190 33.23 -3.52 -9.72
CA ASN A 190 33.84 -4.80 -10.06
C ASN A 190 33.04 -5.63 -11.09
N VAL A 191 31.86 -5.16 -11.51
CA VAL A 191 31.00 -5.86 -12.48
C VAL A 191 31.06 -5.24 -13.87
N HIS A 192 30.64 -6.02 -14.87
CA HIS A 192 30.51 -5.55 -16.26
C HIS A 192 29.70 -4.22 -16.32
N PRO A 193 30.09 -3.23 -17.16
CA PRO A 193 29.49 -1.89 -17.17
C PRO A 193 27.97 -1.88 -17.38
N VAL A 194 27.44 -2.83 -18.16
CA VAL A 194 25.98 -3.00 -18.31
C VAL A 194 25.30 -3.34 -16.98
N LEU A 195 25.88 -4.25 -16.18
CA LEU A 195 25.35 -4.64 -14.89
C LEU A 195 25.49 -3.50 -13.86
N SER A 196 26.57 -2.74 -13.92
CA SER A 196 26.79 -1.53 -13.12
C SER A 196 25.71 -0.47 -13.34
N SER A 197 25.36 -0.23 -14.62
CA SER A 197 24.25 0.65 -15.00
C SER A 197 22.90 0.12 -14.50
N LEU A 198 22.64 -1.19 -14.61
CA LEU A 198 21.41 -1.79 -14.09
C LEU A 198 21.28 -1.66 -12.57
N ILE A 199 22.36 -1.85 -11.81
CA ILE A 199 22.39 -1.62 -10.35
C ILE A 199 22.04 -0.15 -10.06
N THR A 200 22.65 0.78 -10.77
CA THR A 200 22.42 2.23 -10.57
C THR A 200 20.97 2.62 -10.87
N VAL A 201 20.41 2.14 -11.98
CA VAL A 201 19.00 2.37 -12.34
C VAL A 201 18.07 1.69 -11.33
N GLY A 202 18.40 0.49 -10.86
CA GLY A 202 17.63 -0.23 -9.84
C GLY A 202 17.58 0.48 -8.48
N LEU A 203 18.69 1.09 -8.06
CA LEU A 203 18.70 1.93 -6.86
C LEU A 203 17.91 3.22 -7.07
N ALA A 204 18.05 3.87 -8.24
CA ALA A 204 17.33 5.09 -8.55
C ALA A 204 15.81 4.89 -8.63
N ILE A 205 15.33 3.82 -9.28
CA ILE A 205 13.89 3.53 -9.38
C ILE A 205 13.27 3.23 -8.02
N SER A 206 14.05 2.68 -7.09
CA SER A 206 13.58 2.40 -5.72
C SER A 206 13.27 3.69 -4.94
N VAL A 207 13.89 4.82 -5.27
CA VAL A 207 13.57 6.13 -4.66
C VAL A 207 12.12 6.55 -4.96
N LEU A 208 11.56 6.11 -6.08
CA LEU A 208 10.17 6.41 -6.47
C LEU A 208 9.15 5.81 -5.49
N CYS A 209 9.52 4.79 -4.70
CA CYS A 209 8.66 4.19 -3.70
C CYS A 209 8.12 5.22 -2.69
N CYS A 210 8.87 6.29 -2.40
CA CYS A 210 8.48 7.34 -1.45
C CYS A 210 7.27 8.17 -1.92
N ILE A 211 7.14 8.40 -3.24
CA ILE A 211 6.09 9.23 -3.82
C ILE A 211 4.94 8.41 -4.42
N GLN A 212 5.12 7.09 -4.51
CA GLN A 212 4.21 6.19 -5.21
C GLN A 212 2.82 6.19 -4.57
N ASN A 213 2.75 6.10 -3.24
CA ASN A 213 1.49 6.00 -2.51
C ASN A 213 0.56 7.20 -2.82
N PRO A 214 0.96 8.48 -2.63
CA PRO A 214 0.16 9.62 -3.06
C PRO A 214 -0.27 9.58 -4.52
N ILE A 215 0.64 9.29 -5.46
CA ILE A 215 0.36 9.28 -6.91
C ILE A 215 -0.74 8.27 -7.24
N ILE A 216 -0.66 7.06 -6.67
CA ILE A 216 -1.65 6.02 -6.92
C ILE A 216 -3.03 6.44 -6.39
N TYR A 217 -3.10 7.02 -5.19
CA TYR A 217 -4.37 7.52 -4.68
C TYR A 217 -4.91 8.67 -5.53
N LEU A 218 -4.07 9.58 -6.02
CA LEU A 218 -4.51 10.66 -6.90
C LEU A 218 -5.07 10.16 -8.23
N ILE A 219 -4.51 9.10 -8.81
CA ILE A 219 -4.98 8.55 -10.09
C ILE A 219 -6.31 7.79 -9.92
N PHE A 220 -6.40 6.95 -8.88
CA PHE A 220 -7.45 5.95 -8.76
C PHE A 220 -8.52 6.25 -7.70
N ASN A 221 -8.31 7.21 -6.79
CA ASN A 221 -9.31 7.61 -5.80
C ASN A 221 -10.03 8.88 -6.24
N SER A 222 -11.17 8.72 -6.92
CA SER A 222 -11.98 9.85 -7.39
C SER A 222 -12.43 10.76 -6.24
N ALA A 223 -12.81 10.20 -5.09
CA ALA A 223 -13.23 10.99 -3.94
C ALA A 223 -12.11 11.88 -3.39
N LEU A 224 -10.87 11.41 -3.43
CA LEU A 224 -9.71 12.23 -3.07
C LEU A 224 -9.54 13.38 -4.07
N ARG A 225 -9.63 13.11 -5.38
CA ARG A 225 -9.53 14.15 -6.41
C ARG A 225 -10.63 15.20 -6.29
N ASP A 226 -11.84 14.77 -5.95
CA ASP A 226 -13.00 15.65 -5.82
C ASP A 226 -12.90 16.54 -4.57
N ALA A 227 -12.22 16.06 -3.52
CA ALA A 227 -11.94 16.79 -2.29
C ALA A 227 -10.70 17.69 -2.38
N LEU A 228 -9.84 17.53 -3.40
CA LEU A 228 -8.72 18.44 -3.60
C LEU A 228 -9.27 19.82 -3.99
N PRO A 229 -8.71 20.91 -3.43
CA PRO A 229 -9.14 22.24 -3.80
C PRO A 229 -8.98 22.38 -5.32
N LYS A 230 -10.08 22.58 -6.03
CA LYS A 230 -10.06 22.92 -7.45
C LYS A 230 -9.44 24.32 -7.53
N TRP A 231 -8.14 24.40 -7.75
CA TRP A 231 -7.41 25.65 -8.03
C TRP A 231 -7.78 26.23 -9.40
N CYS A 232 -9.04 26.15 -9.78
CA CYS A 232 -9.60 26.88 -10.90
C CYS A 232 -10.36 28.07 -10.32
N CYS A 233 -9.70 29.22 -10.30
CA CYS A 233 -10.24 30.50 -9.80
C CYS A 233 -11.46 31.03 -10.58
N CYS A 234 -12.06 30.27 -11.50
CA CYS A 234 -13.10 30.77 -12.40
C CYS A 234 -14.50 30.17 -12.24
N CYS A 235 -14.77 29.29 -11.26
CA CYS A 235 -16.10 28.66 -11.16
C CYS A 235 -16.74 28.76 -9.77
N LYS A 236 -16.91 29.98 -9.25
CA LYS A 236 -17.85 30.21 -8.13
C LYS A 236 -19.33 30.01 -8.52
N SER A 237 -19.64 29.74 -9.78
CA SER A 237 -21.03 29.56 -10.25
C SER A 237 -21.49 28.11 -10.45
N CYS A 238 -20.59 27.11 -10.54
CA CYS A 238 -21.01 25.71 -10.78
C CYS A 238 -21.27 24.89 -9.52
N SER A 239 -20.89 25.35 -8.32
CA SER A 239 -21.11 24.58 -7.08
C SER A 239 -22.56 24.63 -6.58
N LYS A 240 -23.40 25.53 -7.11
CA LYS A 240 -24.77 25.71 -6.61
C LYS A 240 -25.78 24.69 -7.15
N TYR A 241 -25.47 24.00 -8.25
CA TYR A 241 -26.43 23.11 -8.92
C TYR A 241 -26.40 21.65 -8.42
N GLU A 242 -25.32 21.19 -7.77
CA GLU A 242 -25.25 19.83 -7.20
C GLU A 242 -25.81 19.74 -5.76
N ASP A 243 -25.79 20.82 -4.99
CA ASP A 243 -26.34 20.84 -3.62
C ASP A 243 -27.87 20.95 -3.59
N GLU A 244 -28.50 21.68 -4.52
CA GLU A 244 -29.97 21.72 -4.63
C GLU A 244 -30.55 20.38 -5.09
N GLY A 245 -29.88 19.67 -6.00
CA GLY A 245 -30.30 18.34 -6.46
C GLY A 245 -30.30 17.29 -5.34
N ASN A 246 -29.26 17.26 -4.51
CA ASN A 246 -29.20 16.35 -3.37
C ASN A 246 -30.18 16.74 -2.25
N THR A 247 -30.41 18.04 -2.03
CA THR A 247 -31.37 18.50 -1.01
C THR A 247 -32.81 18.18 -1.41
N ILE A 248 -33.16 18.31 -2.69
CA ILE A 248 -34.49 17.93 -3.21
C ILE A 248 -34.70 16.41 -3.13
N ILE A 249 -33.69 15.59 -3.43
CA ILE A 249 -33.79 14.12 -3.32
C ILE A 249 -33.96 13.66 -1.86
N ILE A 250 -33.33 14.34 -0.90
CA ILE A 250 -33.47 14.05 0.55
C ILE A 250 -34.85 14.50 1.08
N GLN A 251 -35.43 15.59 0.55
CA GLN A 251 -36.76 16.08 0.93
C GLN A 251 -37.89 15.22 0.34
N VAL A 252 -37.78 14.78 -0.92
CA VAL A 252 -38.79 13.93 -1.57
C VAL A 252 -38.87 12.53 -0.93
N SER A 253 -37.75 12.03 -0.40
CA SER A 253 -37.71 10.72 0.28
C SER A 253 -38.30 10.77 1.71
N THR A 254 -38.26 11.92 2.38
CA THR A 254 -38.87 12.10 3.71
C THR A 254 -40.37 12.39 3.67
N GLN A 255 -40.92 12.94 2.59
CA GLN A 255 -42.37 13.21 2.49
C GLN A 255 -43.25 11.98 2.16
N LYS A 256 -42.68 10.84 1.74
CA LYS A 256 -43.49 9.63 1.41
C LYS A 256 -43.84 8.72 2.59
N GLN A 257 -43.56 9.11 3.85
CA GLN A 257 -43.83 8.27 5.04
C GLN A 257 -45.01 8.70 5.92
N ASN A 258 -45.78 9.73 5.58
CA ASN A 258 -46.98 10.09 6.35
C ASN A 258 -48.28 9.84 5.56
N PHE A 259 -48.83 8.63 5.67
CA PHE A 259 -50.25 8.36 5.42
C PHE A 259 -50.99 8.31 6.77
N PRO A 260 -52.21 8.87 6.87
CA PRO A 260 -52.91 9.05 8.13
C PRO A 260 -53.56 7.74 8.61
N SER A 261 -53.46 7.46 9.91
CA SER A 261 -54.26 6.42 10.57
C SER A 261 -55.73 6.85 10.61
N THR A 262 -56.56 6.11 9.89
CA THR A 262 -58.02 6.12 9.98
C THR A 262 -58.45 5.77 11.40
N LYS A 263 -59.21 6.66 12.06
CA LYS A 263 -59.90 6.36 13.31
C LYS A 263 -61.16 5.54 13.02
N VAL A 264 -61.36 4.49 13.80
CA VAL A 264 -62.66 3.85 14.09
C VAL A 264 -63.37 4.69 15.14
#